data_AF-A0AAD3ZAB4-F1
#
_entry.id   AF-A0AAD3ZAB4-F1
#
_cell.length_a   1.000
_cell.length_b   1.000
_cell.length_c   1.000
_cell.angle_alpha   90.00
_cell.angle_beta   90.00
_cell.angle_gamma   90.00
#
_symmetry.space_group_name_H-M   'P 1'
#
loop_
_entity.id
_entity.type
_entity.pdbx_description
1 polymer ?
#
loop_
_entity_poly.entity_id
_entity_poly.type
_entity_poly.pdbx_seq_one_letter_code
_entity_poly.pdbx_strand_id
1 'polypeptide(L)'
;MKPLDPNKKIDIQELLKDLERYRPRRKGWVWRKKVPDQKVGPFTYKQTSAPLERSVPLPASKYFGGIDPQPDYVITTEIASGRFEDDIRRMRMAAWHGADHMMVIRTTGQSHIDGLLEGTPEGVGGIPITRKQLRATRKALDLIEDEVGRPLNFHSYVSGVAGPEIAVLFAEEGVNGAHQDPQYNVLYRNVNMARSFVDAAVAKRIMAKAGILQIDGAHNANATAREAWKVMPELLVQHAINSAYSRMIGMPAEQIALSSVPPTAPPAPAMSYDLPYAVAVRWLFSDYKIRAQQNTRYIESDSREATVTHTLNLVLSRLTSADVQSTITPDEGRNVPWHYNNLAAVDTAKQVLLGMDGIMDMVEIRKDGPLPKTVRELAERAVLYLEEVKEKGYFRAVEEGMFVDSGLYPERNGDGIRRDPEGGIGAGSIVLRDKDYMAPVCNHFGYNNLPEGLDKPCSLIDGCTLCDPEKIVYIDELDPEDNVERRYAPVAKELAEGLIRPEVQWANDGYLTLTLFIAESERVAEYAALEMARKLG
;
A
#
# COMPACT_ATOMS: atom_id res chain seq x y z
N MET A 1 26.25 10.18 -5.21
CA MET A 1 26.41 8.78 -4.74
C MET A 1 26.92 7.94 -5.90
N LYS A 2 27.76 6.93 -5.64
CA LYS A 2 28.25 6.03 -6.70
C LYS A 2 27.11 5.09 -7.14
N PRO A 3 27.01 4.74 -8.43
CA PRO A 3 26.08 3.71 -8.89
C PRO A 3 26.31 2.38 -8.17
N LEU A 4 25.23 1.59 -8.01
CA LEU A 4 25.35 0.24 -7.44
C LEU A 4 26.05 -0.70 -8.42
N ASP A 5 26.90 -1.56 -7.86
CA ASP A 5 27.48 -2.71 -8.55
C ASP A 5 26.58 -3.93 -8.30
N PRO A 6 26.03 -4.59 -9.34
CA PRO A 6 25.21 -5.79 -9.19
C PRO A 6 25.88 -6.92 -8.41
N ASN A 7 27.21 -6.98 -8.46
CA ASN A 7 28.00 -8.04 -7.81
C ASN A 7 28.36 -7.69 -6.36
N LYS A 8 27.93 -6.53 -5.86
CA LYS A 8 28.18 -6.10 -4.48
C LYS A 8 26.86 -5.91 -3.74
N LYS A 9 26.84 -6.31 -2.47
CA LYS A 9 25.72 -6.01 -1.57
C LYS A 9 25.55 -4.49 -1.44
N ILE A 10 24.32 -4.06 -1.17
CA ILE A 10 24.07 -2.66 -0.82
C ILE A 10 24.73 -2.38 0.54
N ASP A 11 25.51 -1.30 0.60
CA ASP A 11 26.22 -0.91 1.82
C ASP A 11 25.30 -0.04 2.69
N ILE A 12 24.75 -0.65 3.74
CA ILE A 12 23.82 0.01 4.65
C ILE A 12 24.54 1.10 5.46
N GLN A 13 25.79 0.90 5.89
CA GLN A 13 26.52 1.90 6.68
C GLN A 13 26.80 3.14 5.85
N GLU A 14 27.20 2.98 4.59
CA GLU A 14 27.39 4.11 3.67
C GLU A 14 26.06 4.80 3.33
N LEU A 15 24.97 4.04 3.24
CA LEU A 15 23.64 4.59 3.01
C LEU A 15 23.19 5.51 4.16
N LEU A 16 23.48 5.15 5.41
CA LEU A 16 23.05 5.92 6.60
C LEU A 16 23.85 7.22 6.81
N LYS A 17 24.97 7.43 6.12
CA LYS A 17 25.74 8.68 6.20
C LYS A 17 25.03 9.85 5.53
N ASP A 18 25.22 11.03 6.11
CA ASP A 18 24.81 12.33 5.59
C ASP A 18 23.30 12.43 5.23
N LEU A 19 22.44 11.69 5.94
CA LEU A 19 20.98 11.74 5.70
C LEU A 19 20.40 13.13 5.95
N GLU A 20 21.00 13.97 6.79
CA GLU A 20 20.62 15.38 6.97
C GLU A 20 20.68 16.19 5.65
N ARG A 21 21.59 15.82 4.75
CA ARG A 21 21.86 16.50 3.46
C ARG A 21 21.14 15.86 2.29
N TYR A 22 20.59 14.67 2.49
CA TYR A 22 19.84 14.00 1.44
C TYR A 22 18.60 14.82 1.06
N ARG A 23 18.35 14.89 -0.25
CA ARG A 23 17.12 15.42 -0.85
C ARG A 23 16.65 14.43 -1.92
N PRO A 24 15.34 14.19 -2.03
CA PRO A 24 14.80 13.27 -3.02
C PRO A 24 15.10 13.77 -4.43
N ARG A 25 15.56 12.88 -5.32
CA ARG A 25 15.85 13.22 -6.73
C ARG A 25 14.59 13.50 -7.54
N ARG A 26 13.44 12.98 -7.08
CA ARG A 26 12.13 13.17 -7.71
C ARG A 26 11.02 13.18 -6.68
N LYS A 27 9.90 13.79 -7.05
CA LYS A 27 8.65 13.79 -6.30
C LYS A 27 7.50 13.35 -7.22
N GLY A 28 6.39 12.95 -6.62
CA GLY A 28 5.20 12.49 -7.34
C GLY A 28 5.26 11.04 -7.82
N TRP A 29 4.10 10.53 -8.22
CA TRP A 29 3.89 9.17 -8.71
C TRP A 29 4.32 8.97 -10.16
N VAL A 30 4.84 7.78 -10.48
CA VAL A 30 5.21 7.38 -11.84
C VAL A 30 4.47 6.11 -12.25
N TRP A 31 3.75 6.18 -13.38
CA TRP A 31 3.12 5.02 -14.02
C TRP A 31 4.10 4.31 -14.95
N ARG A 32 3.89 3.00 -15.19
CA ARG A 32 4.65 2.27 -16.22
C ARG A 32 4.39 2.86 -17.61
N LYS A 33 5.46 3.01 -18.39
CA LYS A 33 5.37 3.38 -19.81
C LYS A 33 4.95 2.14 -20.62
N LYS A 34 3.70 2.10 -21.07
CA LYS A 34 3.16 1.00 -21.90
C LYS A 34 3.88 0.92 -23.24
N VAL A 35 4.11 -0.30 -23.72
CA VAL A 35 4.73 -0.58 -25.03
C VAL A 35 3.86 -1.62 -25.74
N PRO A 36 2.88 -1.19 -26.56
CA PRO A 36 2.04 -2.11 -27.31
C PRO A 36 2.84 -2.83 -28.40
N ASP A 37 2.42 -4.06 -28.72
CA ASP A 37 3.03 -4.92 -29.75
C ASP A 37 4.56 -5.08 -29.61
N GLN A 38 5.02 -5.14 -28.36
CA GLN A 38 6.43 -5.24 -28.02
C GLN A 38 7.00 -6.59 -28.45
N LYS A 39 8.03 -6.58 -29.30
CA LYS A 39 8.79 -7.79 -29.65
C LYS A 39 9.84 -8.10 -28.59
N VAL A 40 9.75 -9.27 -27.97
CA VAL A 40 10.71 -9.75 -26.97
C VAL A 40 10.99 -11.24 -27.23
N GLY A 41 12.24 -11.56 -27.53
CA GLY A 41 12.61 -12.91 -27.98
C GLY A 41 11.81 -13.34 -29.21
N PRO A 42 11.21 -14.56 -29.23
CA PRO A 42 10.42 -15.03 -30.35
C PRO A 42 8.96 -14.53 -30.36
N PHE A 43 8.53 -13.73 -29.37
CA PHE A 43 7.13 -13.38 -29.15
C PHE A 43 6.85 -11.88 -29.40
N THR A 44 5.58 -11.57 -29.64
CA THR A 44 5.05 -10.19 -29.66
C THR A 44 3.99 -10.08 -28.58
N TYR A 45 4.14 -9.12 -27.68
CA TYR A 45 3.28 -8.89 -26.52
C TYR A 45 2.43 -7.62 -26.70
N LYS A 46 1.17 -7.65 -26.30
CA LYS A 46 0.21 -6.54 -26.46
C LYS A 46 0.06 -5.67 -25.22
N GLN A 47 0.20 -6.25 -24.03
CA GLN A 47 -0.11 -5.65 -22.73
C GLN A 47 1.13 -5.62 -21.83
N THR A 48 2.22 -5.09 -22.38
CA THR A 48 3.50 -4.91 -21.68
C THR A 48 3.90 -3.44 -21.52
N SER A 49 4.97 -3.23 -20.75
CA SER A 49 5.61 -1.94 -20.53
C SER A 49 7.10 -1.98 -20.88
N ALA A 50 7.75 -0.81 -20.77
CA ALA A 50 9.18 -0.69 -20.98
C ALA A 50 9.96 -1.73 -20.14
N PRO A 51 10.97 -2.39 -20.74
CA PRO A 51 11.75 -3.41 -20.05
C PRO A 51 12.59 -2.79 -18.93
N LEU A 52 13.05 -3.63 -18.02
CA LEU A 52 14.09 -3.27 -17.06
C LEU A 52 15.47 -3.38 -17.73
N GLU A 53 16.42 -2.55 -17.31
CA GLU A 53 17.83 -2.67 -17.73
C GLU A 53 18.52 -3.84 -17.04
N ARG A 54 18.11 -4.12 -15.79
CA ARG A 54 18.59 -5.24 -14.99
C ARG A 54 17.44 -5.87 -14.24
N SER A 55 17.33 -7.18 -14.34
CA SER A 55 16.27 -7.94 -13.68
C SER A 55 16.62 -9.42 -13.53
N VAL A 56 15.82 -10.12 -12.74
CA VAL A 56 15.80 -11.58 -12.65
C VAL A 56 14.58 -12.08 -13.42
N PRO A 57 14.77 -12.76 -14.56
CA PRO A 57 13.65 -13.31 -15.32
C PRO A 57 13.04 -14.52 -14.60
N LEU A 58 11.80 -14.87 -14.95
CA LEU A 58 11.17 -16.09 -14.43
C LEU A 58 12.04 -17.33 -14.73
N PRO A 59 12.06 -18.38 -13.88
CA PRO A 59 12.94 -19.53 -14.08
C PRO A 59 12.78 -20.24 -15.44
N ALA A 60 11.55 -20.29 -15.97
CA ALA A 60 11.25 -20.91 -17.26
C ALA A 60 11.66 -20.04 -18.47
N SER A 61 12.02 -18.77 -18.27
CA SER A 61 12.50 -17.88 -19.34
C SER A 61 13.73 -18.40 -20.07
N LYS A 62 14.55 -19.26 -19.42
CA LYS A 62 15.73 -19.89 -20.01
C LYS A 62 15.42 -20.67 -21.29
N TYR A 63 14.20 -21.19 -21.42
CA TYR A 63 13.74 -21.89 -22.63
C TYR A 63 13.39 -20.93 -23.78
N PHE A 64 13.33 -19.64 -23.50
CA PHE A 64 12.97 -18.56 -24.42
C PHE A 64 14.07 -17.49 -24.52
N GLY A 65 15.33 -17.86 -24.25
CA GLY A 65 16.47 -16.94 -24.35
C GLY A 65 16.64 -15.98 -23.16
N GLY A 66 16.03 -16.30 -22.00
CA GLY A 66 16.17 -15.50 -20.77
C GLY A 66 15.39 -14.18 -20.78
N ILE A 67 14.33 -14.08 -21.58
CA ILE A 67 13.51 -12.87 -21.68
C ILE A 67 12.79 -12.53 -20.35
N ASP A 68 12.61 -11.23 -20.09
CA ASP A 68 11.85 -10.71 -18.94
C ASP A 68 10.88 -9.58 -19.33
N PRO A 69 9.87 -9.85 -20.17
CA PRO A 69 8.86 -8.85 -20.49
C PRO A 69 8.17 -8.38 -19.21
N GLN A 70 7.78 -7.10 -19.15
CA GLN A 70 7.18 -6.50 -17.96
C GLN A 70 5.69 -6.23 -18.23
N PRO A 71 4.76 -6.62 -17.34
CA PRO A 71 3.34 -6.31 -17.54
C PRO A 71 3.08 -4.79 -17.50
N ASP A 72 1.95 -4.34 -18.03
CA ASP A 72 1.60 -2.91 -18.14
C ASP A 72 1.07 -2.26 -16.85
N TYR A 73 0.90 -3.03 -15.78
CA TYR A 73 0.46 -2.56 -14.45
C TYR A 73 1.65 -2.26 -13.54
N VAL A 74 1.56 -1.22 -12.71
CA VAL A 74 2.50 -1.03 -11.60
C VAL A 74 2.32 -2.18 -10.60
N ILE A 75 3.41 -2.84 -10.21
CA ILE A 75 3.39 -4.01 -9.32
C ILE A 75 3.88 -3.62 -7.93
N THR A 76 3.02 -3.86 -6.94
CA THR A 76 3.33 -3.54 -5.54
C THR A 76 3.83 -4.74 -4.79
N THR A 77 4.82 -4.55 -3.92
CA THR A 77 5.13 -5.49 -2.84
C THR A 77 5.13 -4.75 -1.50
N GLU A 78 4.72 -5.44 -0.43
CA GLU A 78 4.66 -4.90 0.92
C GLU A 78 5.87 -5.39 1.72
N ILE A 79 6.72 -4.46 2.19
CA ILE A 79 7.97 -4.76 2.89
C ILE A 79 8.05 -3.86 4.13
N ALA A 80 7.86 -4.45 5.31
CA ALA A 80 7.88 -3.74 6.58
C ALA A 80 8.11 -4.69 7.76
N SER A 81 9.35 -5.13 7.97
CA SER A 81 9.69 -6.15 8.98
C SER A 81 9.82 -5.63 10.41
N GLY A 82 9.75 -4.32 10.62
CA GLY A 82 10.15 -3.66 11.87
C GLY A 82 11.56 -3.08 11.83
N ARG A 83 12.39 -3.50 10.86
CA ARG A 83 13.78 -3.06 10.67
C ARG A 83 14.01 -2.57 9.25
N PHE A 84 13.95 -1.25 9.04
CA PHE A 84 14.00 -0.67 7.69
C PHE A 84 15.35 -0.91 7.00
N GLU A 85 16.42 -1.03 7.77
CA GLU A 85 17.78 -1.27 7.28
C GLU A 85 17.95 -2.67 6.66
N ASP A 86 17.19 -3.65 7.13
CA ASP A 86 17.09 -4.98 6.53
C ASP A 86 16.13 -5.00 5.34
N ASP A 87 15.02 -4.28 5.46
CA ASP A 87 14.01 -4.17 4.42
C ASP A 87 14.55 -3.56 3.13
N ILE A 88 15.48 -2.61 3.21
CA ILE A 88 16.17 -2.03 2.04
C ILE A 88 16.83 -3.11 1.17
N ARG A 89 17.42 -4.16 1.78
CA ARG A 89 18.02 -5.27 1.02
C ARG A 89 16.94 -6.03 0.25
N ARG A 90 15.79 -6.26 0.87
CA ARG A 90 14.63 -6.90 0.26
C ARG A 90 14.00 -6.06 -0.85
N MET A 91 13.95 -4.73 -0.69
CA MET A 91 13.47 -3.82 -1.72
C MET A 91 14.31 -3.91 -3.01
N ARG A 92 15.64 -4.04 -2.90
CA ARG A 92 16.51 -4.30 -4.05
C ARG A 92 16.17 -5.62 -4.72
N MET A 93 15.99 -6.71 -3.95
CA MET A 93 15.59 -8.01 -4.50
C MET A 93 14.26 -7.90 -5.27
N ALA A 94 13.24 -7.30 -4.65
CA ALA A 94 11.92 -7.16 -5.27
C ALA A 94 11.94 -6.28 -6.54
N ALA A 95 12.76 -5.22 -6.56
CA ALA A 95 12.92 -4.36 -7.74
C ALA A 95 13.47 -5.13 -8.94
N TRP A 96 14.48 -5.97 -8.72
CA TRP A 96 15.05 -6.85 -9.74
C TRP A 96 14.05 -7.89 -10.26
N HIS A 97 13.09 -8.33 -9.43
CA HIS A 97 12.01 -9.22 -9.87
C HIS A 97 10.88 -8.50 -10.61
N GLY A 98 10.85 -7.16 -10.56
CA GLY A 98 9.91 -6.34 -11.32
C GLY A 98 8.90 -5.57 -10.48
N ALA A 99 9.04 -5.51 -9.16
CA ALA A 99 8.26 -4.58 -8.35
C ALA A 99 8.72 -3.13 -8.59
N ASP A 100 7.78 -2.23 -8.81
CA ASP A 100 8.02 -0.79 -9.02
C ASP A 100 7.16 0.09 -8.12
N HIS A 101 6.56 -0.53 -7.10
CA HIS A 101 5.86 0.12 -6.01
C HIS A 101 6.20 -0.60 -4.69
N MET A 102 6.91 0.11 -3.82
CA MET A 102 7.40 -0.38 -2.53
C MET A 102 6.54 0.21 -1.42
N MET A 103 5.69 -0.64 -0.84
CA MET A 103 4.76 -0.23 0.20
C MET A 103 5.29 -0.62 1.58
N VAL A 104 5.39 0.37 2.47
CA VAL A 104 5.88 0.19 3.84
C VAL A 104 4.74 0.39 4.82
N ILE A 105 4.29 -0.73 5.39
CA ILE A 105 3.34 -0.75 6.52
C ILE A 105 4.01 -0.10 7.73
N ARG A 106 3.23 0.71 8.44
CA ARG A 106 3.69 1.41 9.63
C ARG A 106 3.73 0.50 10.84
N THR A 107 4.54 0.84 11.83
CA THR A 107 4.50 0.17 13.11
C THR A 107 3.11 0.21 13.72
N THR A 108 2.76 -0.86 14.44
CA THR A 108 1.41 -1.07 14.95
C THR A 108 0.96 0.13 15.79
N GLY A 109 -0.20 0.70 15.45
CA GLY A 109 -0.80 1.78 16.22
C GLY A 109 -0.25 3.17 15.94
N GLN A 110 0.66 3.36 14.98
CA GLN A 110 1.19 4.70 14.62
C GLN A 110 0.09 5.72 14.28
N SER A 111 -1.11 5.27 13.90
CA SER A 111 -2.28 6.14 13.71
C SER A 111 -2.74 6.88 14.98
N HIS A 112 -2.30 6.46 16.16
CA HIS A 112 -2.66 7.04 17.46
C HIS A 112 -1.58 7.99 18.02
N ILE A 113 -0.46 8.14 17.32
CA ILE A 113 0.63 9.02 17.74
C ILE A 113 0.30 10.42 17.23
N ASP A 114 0.05 11.36 18.16
CA ASP A 114 -0.36 12.74 17.88
C ASP A 114 0.87 13.64 17.61
N GLY A 115 1.60 13.29 16.55
CA GLY A 115 2.78 13.99 16.08
C GLY A 115 3.69 13.10 15.23
N LEU A 116 4.79 13.67 14.74
CA LEU A 116 5.83 12.88 14.09
C LEU A 116 6.66 12.12 15.13
N LEU A 117 7.05 10.90 14.76
CA LEU A 117 8.15 10.19 15.40
C LEU A 117 9.47 10.61 14.75
N GLU A 118 10.56 10.52 15.50
CA GLU A 118 11.92 10.80 15.03
C GLU A 118 12.84 9.62 15.34
N GLY A 119 14.00 9.58 14.69
CA GLY A 119 14.97 8.50 14.89
C GLY A 119 14.61 7.20 14.16
N THR A 120 15.16 6.10 14.63
CA THR A 120 15.01 4.77 14.01
C THR A 120 14.72 3.64 15.02
N PRO A 121 13.70 3.80 15.90
CA PRO A 121 13.32 2.76 16.83
C PRO A 121 12.89 1.49 16.08
N GLU A 122 13.02 0.33 16.74
CA GLU A 122 12.52 -0.92 16.19
C GLU A 122 10.98 -0.93 16.18
N GLY A 123 10.40 -1.34 15.05
CA GLY A 123 8.95 -1.45 14.92
C GLY A 123 8.41 -2.83 15.19
N VAL A 124 7.15 -2.90 15.63
CA VAL A 124 6.38 -4.15 15.75
C VAL A 124 5.29 -4.20 14.68
N GLY A 125 5.31 -5.24 13.85
CA GLY A 125 4.33 -5.45 12.76
C GLY A 125 4.42 -4.44 11.61
N GLY A 126 5.45 -3.60 11.59
CA GLY A 126 5.71 -2.60 10.56
C GLY A 126 6.77 -1.58 10.99
N ILE A 127 7.12 -0.65 10.11
CA ILE A 127 8.21 0.31 10.31
C ILE A 127 7.72 1.59 11.00
N PRO A 128 8.40 2.11 12.05
CA PRO A 128 8.11 3.43 12.58
C PRO A 128 8.50 4.48 11.53
N ILE A 129 7.50 5.18 10.99
CA ILE A 129 7.75 6.16 9.93
C ILE A 129 8.27 7.45 10.56
N THR A 130 9.51 7.80 10.23
CA THR A 130 10.24 8.99 10.68
C THR A 130 10.98 9.63 9.52
N ARG A 131 11.46 10.88 9.67
CA ARG A 131 12.24 11.53 8.61
C ARG A 131 13.53 10.78 8.28
N LYS A 132 14.29 10.35 9.30
CA LYS A 132 15.54 9.58 9.09
C LYS A 132 15.29 8.29 8.33
N GLN A 133 14.28 7.52 8.73
CA GLN A 133 13.89 6.28 8.06
C GLN A 133 13.47 6.53 6.60
N LEU A 134 12.60 7.50 6.35
CA LEU A 134 12.15 7.84 4.99
C LEU A 134 13.31 8.25 4.09
N ARG A 135 14.22 9.09 4.58
CA ARG A 135 15.40 9.51 3.83
C ARG A 135 16.31 8.35 3.48
N ALA A 136 16.58 7.46 4.43
CA ALA A 136 17.42 6.28 4.18
C ALA A 136 16.79 5.36 3.11
N THR A 137 15.51 5.06 3.24
CA THR A 137 14.79 4.22 2.27
C THR A 137 14.69 4.90 0.90
N ARG A 138 14.33 6.18 0.83
CA ARG A 138 14.22 6.91 -0.45
C ARG A 138 15.58 7.06 -1.14
N LYS A 139 16.65 7.32 -0.37
CA LYS A 139 18.05 7.34 -0.85
C LYS A 139 18.46 5.99 -1.44
N ALA A 140 18.08 4.87 -0.80
CA ALA A 140 18.33 3.54 -1.33
C ALA A 140 17.54 3.28 -2.61
N LEU A 141 16.24 3.61 -2.62
CA LEU A 141 15.39 3.42 -3.79
C LEU A 141 15.85 4.25 -4.98
N ASP A 142 16.42 5.45 -4.77
CA ASP A 142 17.05 6.24 -5.84
C ASP A 142 18.25 5.51 -6.47
N LEU A 143 19.01 4.74 -5.69
CA LEU A 143 20.13 3.94 -6.20
C LEU A 143 19.66 2.65 -6.89
N ILE A 144 18.62 2.02 -6.36
CA ILE A 144 18.05 0.79 -6.90
C ILE A 144 17.30 1.08 -8.20
N GLU A 145 16.59 2.20 -8.30
CA GLU A 145 15.86 2.58 -9.52
C GLU A 145 16.79 2.91 -10.69
N ASP A 146 17.95 3.54 -10.41
CA ASP A 146 19.04 3.70 -11.37
C ASP A 146 19.58 2.33 -11.83
N GLU A 147 19.69 1.37 -10.91
CA GLU A 147 20.24 0.04 -11.22
C GLU A 147 19.32 -0.79 -12.12
N VAL A 148 18.01 -0.80 -11.85
CA VAL A 148 17.04 -1.55 -12.65
C VAL A 148 16.56 -0.77 -13.89
N GLY A 149 16.88 0.53 -13.97
CA GLY A 149 16.53 1.40 -15.10
C GLY A 149 15.05 1.81 -15.14
N ARG A 150 14.36 1.80 -13.99
CA ARG A 150 12.93 2.19 -13.89
C ARG A 150 12.62 2.83 -12.53
N PRO A 151 11.94 3.98 -12.49
CA PRO A 151 11.54 4.64 -11.23
C PRO A 151 10.75 3.72 -10.30
N LEU A 152 11.06 3.74 -8.99
CA LEU A 152 10.40 2.92 -7.96
C LEU A 152 9.52 3.76 -7.04
N ASN A 153 8.21 3.61 -7.07
CA ASN A 153 7.31 4.38 -6.20
C ASN A 153 7.46 3.95 -4.73
N PHE A 154 7.81 4.87 -3.84
CA PHE A 154 7.84 4.66 -2.40
C PHE A 154 6.49 5.06 -1.79
N HIS A 155 5.90 4.19 -0.97
CA HIS A 155 4.56 4.37 -0.43
C HIS A 155 4.46 4.01 1.04
N SER A 156 3.68 4.80 1.80
CA SER A 156 3.30 4.46 3.18
C SER A 156 1.91 5.03 3.54
N TYR A 157 1.64 5.39 4.79
CA TYR A 157 0.28 5.67 5.29
C TYR A 157 0.21 7.02 6.01
N VAL A 158 -0.71 7.88 5.57
CA VAL A 158 -1.01 9.19 6.17
C VAL A 158 -2.14 9.08 7.22
N SER A 159 -2.83 7.94 7.30
CA SER A 159 -3.93 7.71 8.25
C SER A 159 -3.56 7.99 9.73
N GLY A 160 -4.52 8.38 10.55
CA GLY A 160 -4.34 8.65 11.98
C GLY A 160 -4.52 10.13 12.35
N VAL A 161 -4.19 10.44 13.61
CA VAL A 161 -4.36 11.79 14.19
C VAL A 161 -3.30 12.80 13.72
N ALA A 162 -2.13 12.34 13.28
CA ALA A 162 -1.06 13.21 12.74
C ALA A 162 -1.03 13.24 11.20
N GLY A 163 -2.21 13.17 10.57
CA GLY A 163 -2.31 13.09 9.10
C GLY A 163 -1.66 14.27 8.37
N PRO A 164 -1.94 15.54 8.76
CA PRO A 164 -1.31 16.70 8.14
C PRO A 164 0.22 16.70 8.27
N GLU A 165 0.75 16.36 9.45
CA GLU A 165 2.18 16.30 9.73
C GLU A 165 2.88 15.25 8.87
N ILE A 166 2.33 14.03 8.79
CA ILE A 166 2.87 12.95 7.95
C ILE A 166 2.78 13.35 6.47
N ALA A 167 1.72 14.03 6.04
CA ALA A 167 1.59 14.50 4.66
C ALA A 167 2.66 15.56 4.31
N VAL A 168 2.97 16.49 5.23
CA VAL A 168 4.10 17.44 5.07
C VAL A 168 5.40 16.68 4.94
N LEU A 169 5.68 15.77 5.87
CA LEU A 169 6.88 14.93 5.87
C LEU A 169 7.04 14.17 4.53
N PHE A 170 5.96 13.56 4.04
CA PHE A 170 5.96 12.80 2.78
C PHE A 170 6.21 13.68 1.56
N ALA A 171 5.59 14.87 1.52
CA ALA A 171 5.78 15.84 0.46
C ALA A 171 7.21 16.40 0.43
N GLU A 172 7.81 16.62 1.58
CA GLU A 172 9.19 17.08 1.72
C GLU A 172 10.18 16.01 1.24
N GLU A 173 10.01 14.78 1.72
CA GLU A 173 10.95 13.66 1.55
C GLU A 173 10.70 12.79 0.30
N GLY A 174 9.78 13.19 -0.57
CA GLY A 174 9.60 12.57 -1.89
C GLY A 174 8.96 11.18 -1.86
N VAL A 175 8.07 10.93 -0.89
CA VAL A 175 7.17 9.77 -0.93
C VAL A 175 6.22 9.92 -2.12
N ASN A 176 5.98 8.85 -2.87
CA ASN A 176 5.33 8.88 -4.18
C ASN A 176 3.85 8.49 -4.12
N GLY A 177 3.47 7.67 -3.15
CA GLY A 177 2.09 7.25 -2.90
C GLY A 177 1.79 7.19 -1.40
N ALA A 178 0.53 7.36 -1.02
CA ALA A 178 0.11 7.16 0.37
C ALA A 178 -1.32 6.67 0.52
N HIS A 179 -1.56 5.88 1.56
CA HIS A 179 -2.91 5.61 2.02
C HIS A 179 -3.46 6.81 2.78
N GLN A 180 -4.63 7.31 2.37
CA GLN A 180 -5.33 8.36 3.09
C GLN A 180 -6.83 8.27 2.85
N ASP A 181 -7.56 7.95 3.92
CA ASP A 181 -9.01 7.89 3.94
C ASP A 181 -9.53 8.33 5.32
N PRO A 182 -10.30 9.42 5.43
CA PRO A 182 -10.84 9.86 6.72
C PRO A 182 -11.80 8.83 7.33
N GLN A 183 -12.42 7.97 6.51
CA GLN A 183 -13.33 6.93 6.97
C GLN A 183 -12.56 5.84 7.71
N TYR A 184 -11.32 5.53 7.30
CA TYR A 184 -10.47 4.56 7.99
C TYR A 184 -10.24 4.95 9.45
N ASN A 185 -9.90 6.23 9.66
CA ASN A 185 -9.62 6.78 10.98
C ASN A 185 -10.84 6.62 11.91
N VAL A 186 -12.04 6.89 11.39
CA VAL A 186 -13.30 6.83 12.15
C VAL A 186 -13.71 5.38 12.41
N LEU A 187 -13.87 4.58 11.35
CA LEU A 187 -14.47 3.25 11.43
C LEU A 187 -13.56 2.25 12.13
N TYR A 188 -12.25 2.25 11.83
CA TYR A 188 -11.33 1.19 12.28
C TYR A 188 -10.35 1.64 13.37
N ARG A 189 -10.23 2.96 13.61
CA ARG A 189 -9.33 3.51 14.65
C ARG A 189 -10.02 4.37 15.69
N ASN A 190 -11.34 4.55 15.63
CA ASN A 190 -12.11 5.33 16.61
C ASN A 190 -11.55 6.75 16.82
N VAL A 191 -10.99 7.35 15.77
CA VAL A 191 -10.64 8.78 15.76
C VAL A 191 -11.92 9.58 15.62
N ASN A 192 -12.02 10.70 16.33
CA ASN A 192 -13.17 11.59 16.23
C ASN A 192 -13.44 11.99 14.76
N MET A 193 -14.71 11.94 14.35
CA MET A 193 -15.08 12.12 12.96
C MET A 193 -14.89 13.54 12.44
N ALA A 194 -15.12 14.57 13.27
CA ALA A 194 -14.83 15.95 12.89
C ALA A 194 -13.32 16.16 12.71
N ARG A 195 -12.50 15.74 13.69
CA ARG A 195 -11.02 15.75 13.60
C ARG A 195 -10.52 15.06 12.34
N SER A 196 -10.99 13.84 12.09
CA SER A 196 -10.54 13.04 10.94
C SER A 196 -10.76 13.74 9.60
N PHE A 197 -11.96 14.29 9.37
CA PHE A 197 -12.27 14.96 8.10
C PHE A 197 -11.57 16.31 7.97
N VAL A 198 -11.46 17.10 9.05
CA VAL A 198 -10.72 18.39 9.02
C VAL A 198 -9.25 18.16 8.65
N ASP A 199 -8.61 17.19 9.28
CA ASP A 199 -7.21 16.82 9.03
C ASP A 199 -7.01 16.26 7.62
N ALA A 200 -7.93 15.40 7.16
CA ALA A 200 -7.89 14.84 5.82
C ALA A 200 -7.93 15.92 4.75
N ALA A 201 -8.65 17.02 4.98
CA ALA A 201 -8.70 18.14 4.05
C ALA A 201 -7.31 18.77 3.82
N VAL A 202 -6.56 18.99 4.90
CA VAL A 202 -5.18 19.52 4.84
C VAL A 202 -4.23 18.49 4.24
N ALA A 203 -4.26 17.25 4.74
CA ALA A 203 -3.39 16.18 4.26
C ALA A 203 -3.55 15.91 2.75
N LYS A 204 -4.79 15.76 2.27
CA LYS A 204 -5.07 15.54 0.84
C LYS A 204 -4.68 16.74 -0.01
N ARG A 205 -4.80 17.98 0.49
CA ARG A 205 -4.36 19.19 -0.22
C ARG A 205 -2.84 19.17 -0.45
N ILE A 206 -2.08 18.76 0.57
CA ILE A 206 -0.63 18.59 0.49
C ILE A 206 -0.28 17.46 -0.48
N MET A 207 -0.90 16.29 -0.34
CA MET A 207 -0.69 15.13 -1.21
C MET A 207 -0.94 15.46 -2.69
N ALA A 208 -2.07 16.12 -3.00
CA ALA A 208 -2.43 16.51 -4.35
C ALA A 208 -1.38 17.44 -4.99
N LYS A 209 -0.85 18.39 -4.20
CA LYS A 209 0.17 19.33 -4.66
C LYS A 209 1.56 18.69 -4.77
N ALA A 210 1.84 17.65 -3.99
CA ALA A 210 3.07 16.87 -4.07
C ALA A 210 3.03 15.77 -5.16
N GLY A 211 1.88 15.59 -5.83
CA GLY A 211 1.71 14.56 -6.86
C GLY A 211 1.66 13.13 -6.31
N ILE A 212 1.29 12.98 -5.05
CA ILE A 212 1.24 11.69 -4.35
C ILE A 212 -0.02 10.93 -4.78
N LEU A 213 0.15 9.69 -5.26
CA LEU A 213 -0.99 8.82 -5.53
C LEU A 213 -1.67 8.44 -4.21
N GLN A 214 -2.94 8.78 -4.07
CA GLN A 214 -3.76 8.34 -2.95
C GLN A 214 -4.28 6.93 -3.19
N ILE A 215 -4.16 6.06 -2.18
CA ILE A 215 -4.93 4.82 -2.07
C ILE A 215 -5.93 4.95 -0.92
N ASP A 216 -7.18 4.54 -1.13
CA ASP A 216 -8.23 4.60 -0.12
C ASP A 216 -8.25 3.41 0.87
N GLY A 217 -9.14 3.46 1.86
CA GLY A 217 -9.21 2.51 2.97
C GLY A 217 -10.21 1.36 2.80
N ALA A 218 -10.90 1.24 1.66
CA ALA A 218 -12.06 0.35 1.53
C ALA A 218 -11.76 -1.14 1.79
N HIS A 219 -10.53 -1.59 1.52
CA HIS A 219 -10.09 -2.96 1.82
C HIS A 219 -10.25 -3.37 3.30
N ASN A 220 -10.32 -2.41 4.22
CA ASN A 220 -10.59 -2.69 5.63
C ASN A 220 -12.01 -3.24 5.85
N ALA A 221 -12.99 -2.84 5.02
CA ALA A 221 -14.34 -3.39 5.09
C ALA A 221 -14.38 -4.87 4.68
N ASN A 222 -13.57 -5.30 3.70
CA ASN A 222 -13.39 -6.73 3.41
C ASN A 222 -12.85 -7.49 4.63
N ALA A 223 -11.86 -6.93 5.32
CA ALA A 223 -11.22 -7.55 6.48
C ALA A 223 -12.19 -7.68 7.68
N THR A 224 -13.03 -6.67 7.92
CA THR A 224 -13.97 -6.65 9.05
C THR A 224 -15.31 -7.32 8.76
N ALA A 225 -15.66 -7.56 7.50
CA ALA A 225 -16.88 -8.24 7.15
C ALA A 225 -16.91 -9.68 7.71
N ARG A 226 -18.07 -10.08 8.25
CA ARG A 226 -18.33 -11.48 8.61
C ARG A 226 -18.36 -12.36 7.37
N GLU A 227 -19.05 -11.87 6.34
CA GLU A 227 -19.22 -12.52 5.03
C GLU A 227 -18.87 -11.48 3.96
N ALA A 228 -17.64 -11.51 3.44
CA ALA A 228 -17.14 -10.43 2.58
C ALA A 228 -17.90 -10.30 1.26
N TRP A 229 -18.60 -11.35 0.79
CA TRP A 229 -19.45 -11.22 -0.39
C TRP A 229 -20.71 -10.36 -0.17
N LYS A 230 -21.07 -10.04 1.08
CA LYS A 230 -22.20 -9.17 1.41
C LYS A 230 -21.83 -7.68 1.48
N VAL A 231 -20.54 -7.37 1.65
CA VAL A 231 -20.06 -6.00 1.93
C VAL A 231 -19.92 -5.11 0.68
N MET A 232 -20.19 -5.65 -0.52
CA MET A 232 -19.99 -4.95 -1.80
C MET A 232 -20.71 -3.60 -1.90
N PRO A 233 -21.98 -3.43 -1.46
CA PRO A 233 -22.61 -2.12 -1.49
C PRO A 233 -21.86 -1.10 -0.62
N GLU A 234 -21.45 -1.49 0.59
CA GLU A 234 -20.67 -0.61 1.48
C GLU A 234 -19.31 -0.23 0.88
N LEU A 235 -18.63 -1.18 0.22
CA LEU A 235 -17.36 -0.90 -0.48
C LEU A 235 -17.55 0.21 -1.52
N LEU A 236 -18.61 0.13 -2.34
CA LEU A 236 -18.93 1.15 -3.34
C LEU A 236 -19.22 2.51 -2.67
N VAL A 237 -19.94 2.53 -1.54
CA VAL A 237 -20.20 3.76 -0.78
C VAL A 237 -18.92 4.38 -0.22
N GLN A 238 -18.05 3.58 0.42
CA GLN A 238 -16.79 4.07 0.98
C GLN A 238 -15.86 4.61 -0.11
N HIS A 239 -15.75 3.90 -1.25
CA HIS A 239 -15.02 4.37 -2.43
C HIS A 239 -15.58 5.72 -2.93
N ALA A 240 -16.90 5.85 -3.03
CA ALA A 240 -17.56 7.06 -3.51
C ALA A 240 -17.31 8.26 -2.59
N ILE A 241 -17.49 8.09 -1.28
CA ILE A 241 -17.31 9.18 -0.30
C ILE A 241 -15.87 9.69 -0.33
N ASN A 242 -14.87 8.81 -0.23
CA ASN A 242 -13.48 9.24 -0.22
C ASN A 242 -13.05 9.85 -1.56
N SER A 243 -13.48 9.27 -2.68
CA SER A 243 -13.14 9.78 -4.02
C SER A 243 -13.74 11.18 -4.25
N ALA A 244 -15.04 11.35 -3.97
CA ALA A 244 -15.72 12.64 -4.08
C ALA A 244 -15.08 13.69 -3.15
N TYR A 245 -14.80 13.33 -1.90
CA TYR A 245 -14.15 14.21 -0.94
C TYR A 245 -12.75 14.65 -1.42
N SER A 246 -11.97 13.72 -1.95
CA SER A 246 -10.63 14.00 -2.51
C SER A 246 -10.70 14.94 -3.72
N ARG A 247 -11.69 14.75 -4.60
CA ARG A 247 -11.94 15.66 -5.73
C ARG A 247 -12.31 17.06 -5.27
N MET A 248 -13.17 17.19 -4.25
CA MET A 248 -13.58 18.49 -3.70
C MET A 248 -12.41 19.29 -3.11
N ILE A 249 -11.40 18.61 -2.56
CA ILE A 249 -10.16 19.25 -2.05
C ILE A 249 -9.22 19.69 -3.18
N GLY A 250 -9.45 19.19 -4.40
CA GLY A 250 -8.69 19.51 -5.60
C GLY A 250 -7.65 18.45 -5.98
N MET A 251 -7.79 17.21 -5.49
CA MET A 251 -6.97 16.10 -5.98
C MET A 251 -7.43 15.68 -7.38
N PRO A 252 -6.52 15.57 -8.36
CA PRO A 252 -6.88 15.17 -9.70
C PRO A 252 -7.24 13.67 -9.74
N ALA A 253 -8.12 13.26 -10.67
CA ALA A 253 -8.72 11.93 -10.66
C ALA A 253 -7.67 10.82 -10.89
N GLU A 254 -6.64 11.11 -11.68
CA GLU A 254 -5.49 10.25 -11.92
C GLU A 254 -4.59 10.03 -10.69
N GLN A 255 -4.79 10.80 -9.61
CA GLN A 255 -4.11 10.62 -8.32
C GLN A 255 -4.99 9.96 -7.26
N ILE A 256 -6.20 9.52 -7.61
CA ILE A 256 -7.13 8.85 -6.69
C ILE A 256 -7.27 7.40 -7.13
N ALA A 257 -6.76 6.46 -6.31
CA ALA A 257 -6.84 5.03 -6.56
C ALA A 257 -7.74 4.32 -5.53
N LEU A 258 -8.71 3.57 -6.06
CA LEU A 258 -9.61 2.74 -5.27
C LEU A 258 -8.93 1.42 -4.91
N SER A 259 -8.82 1.11 -3.62
CA SER A 259 -8.26 -0.16 -3.14
C SER A 259 -9.30 -1.27 -3.17
N SER A 260 -9.39 -1.97 -4.30
CA SER A 260 -10.38 -3.01 -4.55
C SER A 260 -9.80 -4.42 -4.38
N VAL A 261 -10.31 -5.18 -3.41
CA VAL A 261 -9.99 -6.60 -3.19
C VAL A 261 -11.16 -7.46 -3.67
N PRO A 262 -10.95 -8.50 -4.50
CA PRO A 262 -11.96 -9.51 -4.79
C PRO A 262 -12.51 -10.13 -3.49
N PRO A 263 -13.82 -10.02 -3.20
CA PRO A 263 -14.33 -10.32 -1.87
C PRO A 263 -14.24 -11.77 -1.43
N THR A 264 -14.08 -12.74 -2.33
CA THR A 264 -14.14 -14.16 -1.99
C THR A 264 -12.90 -14.94 -2.43
N ALA A 265 -12.81 -16.19 -1.98
CA ALA A 265 -11.81 -17.18 -2.40
C ALA A 265 -12.47 -18.57 -2.45
N PRO A 266 -11.93 -19.54 -3.23
CA PRO A 266 -12.32 -20.94 -3.13
C PRO A 266 -12.31 -21.44 -1.68
N PRO A 267 -13.23 -22.33 -1.26
CA PRO A 267 -14.17 -23.11 -2.08
C PRO A 267 -15.45 -22.35 -2.49
N ALA A 268 -15.59 -21.06 -2.19
CA ALA A 268 -16.67 -20.27 -2.78
C ALA A 268 -16.48 -20.21 -4.31
N PRO A 269 -17.57 -20.07 -5.10
CA PRO A 269 -17.49 -19.86 -6.54
C PRO A 269 -16.99 -18.44 -6.86
N ALA A 270 -15.72 -18.15 -6.53
CA ALA A 270 -15.21 -16.80 -6.34
C ALA A 270 -15.32 -15.93 -7.59
N MET A 271 -14.95 -16.46 -8.76
CA MET A 271 -15.08 -15.73 -10.02
C MET A 271 -16.51 -15.31 -10.33
N SER A 272 -17.51 -16.12 -9.96
CA SER A 272 -18.93 -15.82 -10.22
C SER A 272 -19.49 -14.73 -9.31
N TYR A 273 -18.95 -14.58 -8.10
CA TYR A 273 -19.36 -13.54 -7.14
C TYR A 273 -18.56 -12.25 -7.34
N ASP A 274 -17.26 -12.37 -7.61
CA ASP A 274 -16.35 -11.24 -7.59
C ASP A 274 -16.31 -10.50 -8.96
N LEU A 275 -16.55 -11.20 -10.08
CA LEU A 275 -16.54 -10.57 -11.41
C LEU A 275 -17.63 -9.49 -11.57
N PRO A 276 -18.91 -9.69 -11.18
CA PRO A 276 -19.91 -8.63 -11.20
C PRO A 276 -19.48 -7.40 -10.40
N TYR A 277 -18.91 -7.60 -9.21
CA TYR A 277 -18.41 -6.50 -8.40
C TYR A 277 -17.23 -5.78 -9.07
N ALA A 278 -16.25 -6.52 -9.59
CA ALA A 278 -15.10 -5.95 -10.29
C ALA A 278 -15.52 -5.09 -11.50
N VAL A 279 -16.52 -5.55 -12.27
CA VAL A 279 -17.11 -4.78 -13.37
C VAL A 279 -17.86 -3.54 -12.86
N ALA A 280 -18.68 -3.69 -11.80
CA ALA A 280 -19.42 -2.58 -11.23
C ALA A 280 -18.51 -1.45 -10.72
N VAL A 281 -17.43 -1.78 -10.00
CA VAL A 281 -16.44 -0.79 -9.54
C VAL A 281 -15.87 -0.01 -10.73
N ARG A 282 -15.42 -0.70 -11.78
CA ARG A 282 -14.79 -0.04 -12.94
C ARG A 282 -15.76 0.75 -13.80
N TRP A 283 -17.02 0.34 -13.83
CA TRP A 283 -18.07 1.07 -14.50
C TRP A 283 -18.42 2.37 -13.75
N LEU A 284 -18.68 2.26 -12.43
CA LEU A 284 -19.11 3.39 -11.60
C LEU A 284 -17.98 4.41 -11.36
N PHE A 285 -16.73 3.96 -11.35
CA PHE A 285 -15.55 4.76 -11.02
C PHE A 285 -14.58 4.92 -12.21
N SER A 286 -15.11 4.98 -13.43
CA SER A 286 -14.31 5.01 -14.67
C SER A 286 -13.34 6.19 -14.82
N ASP A 287 -13.55 7.28 -14.08
CA ASP A 287 -12.64 8.44 -14.05
C ASP A 287 -11.40 8.22 -13.15
N TYR A 288 -11.43 7.22 -12.27
CA TYR A 288 -10.44 7.01 -11.21
C TYR A 288 -9.51 5.84 -11.51
N LYS A 289 -8.47 5.71 -10.69
CA LYS A 289 -7.52 4.60 -10.77
C LYS A 289 -8.00 3.42 -9.97
N ILE A 290 -7.70 2.21 -10.45
CA ILE A 290 -7.98 0.98 -9.72
C ILE A 290 -6.66 0.41 -9.20
N ARG A 291 -6.54 0.36 -7.87
CA ARG A 291 -5.56 -0.47 -7.19
C ARG A 291 -6.21 -1.80 -6.86
N ALA A 292 -5.92 -2.82 -7.68
CA ALA A 292 -6.31 -4.18 -7.38
C ALA A 292 -5.38 -4.75 -6.31
N GLN A 293 -5.95 -5.41 -5.30
CA GLN A 293 -5.20 -6.11 -4.25
C GLN A 293 -5.67 -7.55 -4.15
N GLN A 294 -4.76 -8.43 -3.74
CA GLN A 294 -5.03 -9.86 -3.57
C GLN A 294 -5.74 -10.16 -2.25
N ASN A 295 -6.41 -11.31 -2.19
CA ASN A 295 -7.16 -11.73 -1.01
C ASN A 295 -6.24 -12.04 0.18
N THR A 296 -6.63 -11.53 1.36
CA THR A 296 -6.03 -11.82 2.68
C THR A 296 -7.07 -12.29 3.70
N ARG A 297 -8.37 -12.16 3.37
CA ARG A 297 -9.47 -12.45 4.31
C ARG A 297 -9.77 -13.95 4.43
N TYR A 298 -9.64 -14.66 3.32
CA TYR A 298 -9.87 -16.09 3.17
C TYR A 298 -8.58 -16.74 2.67
N ILE A 299 -7.54 -16.61 3.48
CA ILE A 299 -6.20 -17.18 3.29
C ILE A 299 -5.86 -18.00 4.54
N GLU A 300 -5.06 -19.05 4.36
CA GLU A 300 -4.59 -19.94 5.42
C GLU A 300 -3.08 -20.16 5.29
N SER A 301 -2.53 -21.07 6.08
CA SER A 301 -1.09 -21.36 6.11
C SER A 301 -0.50 -22.06 4.86
N ASP A 302 -1.33 -22.56 3.93
CA ASP A 302 -0.85 -23.18 2.67
C ASP A 302 -0.51 -22.13 1.60
N SER A 303 0.78 -21.87 1.43
CA SER A 303 1.31 -20.98 0.38
C SER A 303 0.87 -21.34 -1.05
N ARG A 304 0.60 -22.63 -1.33
CA ARG A 304 0.11 -23.06 -2.64
C ARG A 304 -1.35 -22.64 -2.82
N GLU A 305 -2.18 -22.78 -1.80
CA GLU A 305 -3.57 -22.29 -1.81
C GLU A 305 -3.62 -20.78 -2.02
N ALA A 306 -2.82 -20.02 -1.25
CA ALA A 306 -2.72 -18.57 -1.40
C ALA A 306 -2.37 -18.18 -2.84
N THR A 307 -1.30 -18.77 -3.40
CA THR A 307 -0.84 -18.50 -4.78
C THR A 307 -1.91 -18.83 -5.83
N VAL A 308 -2.67 -19.90 -5.65
CA VAL A 308 -3.76 -20.28 -6.57
C VAL A 308 -4.90 -19.26 -6.51
N THR A 309 -5.33 -18.85 -5.31
CA THR A 309 -6.35 -17.80 -5.14
C THR A 309 -5.87 -16.47 -5.73
N HIS A 310 -4.62 -16.11 -5.49
CA HIS A 310 -3.98 -14.91 -6.04
C HIS A 310 -3.93 -14.91 -7.56
N THR A 311 -3.76 -16.07 -8.18
CA THR A 311 -3.87 -16.25 -9.64
C THR A 311 -5.28 -15.91 -10.13
N LEU A 312 -6.34 -16.36 -9.43
CA LEU A 312 -7.72 -15.99 -9.76
C LEU A 312 -7.96 -14.48 -9.63
N ASN A 313 -7.40 -13.84 -8.60
CA ASN A 313 -7.47 -12.39 -8.44
C ASN A 313 -6.83 -11.65 -9.63
N LEU A 314 -5.70 -12.14 -10.13
CA LEU A 314 -5.01 -11.57 -11.30
C LEU A 314 -5.81 -11.80 -12.60
N VAL A 315 -6.49 -12.94 -12.75
CA VAL A 315 -7.43 -13.18 -13.85
C VAL A 315 -8.56 -12.14 -13.83
N LEU A 316 -9.15 -11.85 -12.67
CA LEU A 316 -10.16 -10.79 -12.55
C LEU A 316 -9.62 -9.43 -13.01
N SER A 317 -8.39 -9.07 -12.61
CA SER A 317 -7.73 -7.83 -13.05
C SER A 317 -7.48 -7.78 -14.56
N ARG A 318 -7.21 -8.91 -15.23
CA ARG A 318 -7.03 -8.97 -16.70
C ARG A 318 -8.35 -8.95 -17.46
N LEU A 319 -9.38 -9.61 -16.94
CA LEU A 319 -10.72 -9.61 -17.55
C LEU A 319 -11.40 -8.23 -17.44
N THR A 320 -10.98 -7.42 -16.47
CA THR A 320 -11.51 -6.08 -16.25
C THR A 320 -10.44 -5.01 -16.50
N SER A 321 -9.75 -4.53 -15.47
CA SER A 321 -8.59 -3.64 -15.57
C SER A 321 -7.87 -3.46 -14.23
N ALA A 322 -6.61 -3.05 -14.22
CA ALA A 322 -5.98 -2.47 -13.04
C ALA A 322 -4.98 -1.40 -13.48
N ASP A 323 -4.77 -0.37 -12.66
CA ASP A 323 -3.68 0.59 -12.86
C ASP A 323 -2.47 0.23 -11.97
N VAL A 324 -2.78 -0.18 -10.74
CA VAL A 324 -1.83 -0.77 -9.78
C VAL A 324 -2.32 -2.17 -9.44
N GLN A 325 -1.46 -3.17 -9.56
CA GLN A 325 -1.70 -4.51 -9.05
C GLN A 325 -0.79 -4.73 -7.85
N SER A 326 -1.38 -4.73 -6.66
CA SER A 326 -0.67 -5.11 -5.45
C SER A 326 -0.67 -6.62 -5.26
N THR A 327 0.39 -7.09 -4.61
CA THR A 327 0.57 -8.50 -4.30
C THR A 327 0.59 -8.73 -2.80
N ILE A 328 0.08 -9.87 -2.37
CA ILE A 328 0.19 -10.40 -1.02
C ILE A 328 1.20 -11.54 -1.05
N THR A 329 2.05 -11.62 -0.04
CA THR A 329 2.99 -12.73 0.05
C THR A 329 2.23 -14.01 0.40
N PRO A 330 2.53 -15.15 -0.25
CA PRO A 330 1.76 -16.38 -0.03
C PRO A 330 1.92 -16.98 1.38
N ASP A 331 2.81 -16.41 2.21
CA ASP A 331 3.02 -16.78 3.60
C ASP A 331 2.32 -15.85 4.61
N GLU A 332 1.55 -14.86 4.16
CA GLU A 332 0.89 -13.87 5.05
C GLU A 332 -0.03 -14.53 6.09
N GLY A 333 -0.76 -15.59 5.73
CA GLY A 333 -1.59 -16.38 6.65
C GLY A 333 -0.82 -17.30 7.60
N ARG A 334 0.52 -17.29 7.54
CA ARG A 334 1.39 -18.24 8.26
C ARG A 334 2.42 -17.55 9.15
N ASN A 335 3.12 -16.54 8.64
CA ASN A 335 4.21 -15.86 9.33
C ASN A 335 4.33 -14.41 8.84
N VAL A 336 5.06 -13.56 9.58
CA VAL A 336 5.47 -12.24 9.05
C VAL A 336 6.18 -12.45 7.71
N PRO A 337 5.88 -11.69 6.64
CA PRO A 337 6.38 -11.96 5.30
C PRO A 337 7.90 -12.11 5.24
N TRP A 338 8.36 -13.20 4.61
CA TRP A 338 9.78 -13.47 4.41
C TRP A 338 10.29 -13.04 3.04
N HIS A 339 11.61 -12.82 2.92
CA HIS A 339 12.27 -12.31 1.71
C HIS A 339 11.81 -13.01 0.42
N TYR A 340 11.89 -14.33 0.38
CA TYR A 340 11.60 -15.09 -0.83
C TYR A 340 10.10 -15.13 -1.17
N ASN A 341 9.21 -14.90 -0.20
CA ASN A 341 7.77 -14.87 -0.44
C ASN A 341 7.31 -13.52 -1.02
N ASN A 342 8.01 -12.42 -0.72
CA ASN A 342 7.86 -11.18 -1.49
C ASN A 342 8.22 -11.40 -2.96
N LEU A 343 9.30 -12.14 -3.25
CA LEU A 343 9.71 -12.44 -4.62
C LEU A 343 8.71 -13.38 -5.31
N ALA A 344 8.25 -14.42 -4.62
CA ALA A 344 7.23 -15.34 -5.13
C ALA A 344 5.93 -14.61 -5.52
N ALA A 345 5.52 -13.62 -4.73
CA ALA A 345 4.34 -12.81 -5.03
C ALA A 345 4.52 -11.93 -6.29
N VAL A 346 5.67 -11.26 -6.39
CA VAL A 346 6.02 -10.43 -7.58
C VAL A 346 6.14 -11.30 -8.83
N ASP A 347 6.80 -12.45 -8.73
CA ASP A 347 6.95 -13.41 -9.84
C ASP A 347 5.61 -14.00 -10.25
N THR A 348 4.72 -14.32 -9.31
CA THR A 348 3.35 -14.79 -9.61
C THR A 348 2.57 -13.73 -10.38
N ALA A 349 2.60 -12.47 -9.92
CA ALA A 349 1.94 -11.37 -10.62
C ALA A 349 2.51 -11.18 -12.03
N LYS A 350 3.83 -11.14 -12.17
CA LYS A 350 4.52 -11.05 -13.46
C LYS A 350 4.13 -12.21 -14.38
N GLN A 351 4.26 -13.44 -13.91
CA GLN A 351 4.00 -14.66 -14.68
C GLN A 351 2.56 -14.75 -15.18
N VAL A 352 1.58 -14.53 -14.30
CA VAL A 352 0.16 -14.65 -14.66
C VAL A 352 -0.27 -13.53 -15.60
N LEU A 353 0.15 -12.28 -15.35
CA LEU A 353 -0.23 -11.14 -16.19
C LEU A 353 0.37 -11.23 -17.60
N LEU A 354 1.57 -11.81 -17.75
CA LEU A 354 2.21 -12.06 -19.04
C LEU A 354 1.66 -13.31 -19.72
N GLY A 355 1.32 -14.36 -18.96
CA GLY A 355 0.68 -15.56 -19.50
C GLY A 355 -0.71 -15.28 -20.08
N MET A 356 -1.37 -14.21 -19.63
CA MET A 356 -2.65 -13.72 -20.15
C MET A 356 -2.51 -12.53 -21.12
N ASP A 357 -1.31 -12.24 -21.62
CA ASP A 357 -1.12 -11.15 -22.58
C ASP A 357 -2.03 -11.31 -23.80
N GLY A 358 -2.83 -10.28 -24.11
CA GLY A 358 -3.75 -10.28 -25.25
C GLY A 358 -5.01 -11.15 -25.07
N ILE A 359 -5.29 -11.67 -23.86
CA ILE A 359 -6.43 -12.56 -23.63
C ILE A 359 -7.78 -11.96 -24.04
N MET A 360 -7.93 -10.64 -23.92
CA MET A 360 -9.18 -9.92 -24.23
C MET A 360 -9.48 -9.82 -25.74
N ASP A 361 -8.54 -10.20 -26.61
CA ASP A 361 -8.81 -10.35 -28.04
C ASP A 361 -9.46 -11.71 -28.37
N MET A 362 -9.37 -12.67 -27.44
CA MET A 362 -9.87 -14.04 -27.60
C MET A 362 -11.06 -14.35 -26.71
N VAL A 363 -11.18 -13.64 -25.58
CA VAL A 363 -12.23 -13.82 -24.59
C VAL A 363 -12.92 -12.49 -24.33
N GLU A 364 -14.24 -12.50 -24.33
CA GLU A 364 -15.04 -11.37 -23.85
C GLU A 364 -15.91 -11.76 -22.65
N ILE A 365 -16.11 -10.80 -21.76
CA ILE A 365 -17.10 -10.92 -20.70
C ILE A 365 -18.50 -10.82 -21.33
N ARG A 366 -19.40 -11.75 -20.97
CA ARG A 366 -20.79 -11.76 -21.46
C ARG A 366 -21.51 -10.45 -21.13
N LYS A 367 -22.05 -9.80 -22.17
CA LYS A 367 -22.83 -8.54 -22.07
C LYS A 367 -24.32 -8.78 -21.81
N ASP A 368 -24.73 -10.03 -21.76
CA ASP A 368 -26.07 -10.53 -21.52
C ASP A 368 -26.09 -11.56 -20.38
N GLY A 369 -27.27 -11.92 -19.89
CA GLY A 369 -27.44 -12.95 -18.87
C GLY A 369 -27.26 -12.43 -17.43
N PRO A 370 -26.72 -13.25 -16.50
CA PRO A 370 -26.72 -12.93 -15.07
C PRO A 370 -25.78 -11.78 -14.71
N LEU A 371 -24.63 -11.67 -15.38
CA LEU A 371 -23.61 -10.66 -15.04
C LEU A 371 -24.13 -9.22 -15.09
N PRO A 372 -24.65 -8.68 -16.21
CA PRO A 372 -25.12 -7.29 -16.26
C PRO A 372 -26.29 -7.03 -15.29
N LYS A 373 -27.11 -8.04 -14.97
CA LYS A 373 -28.17 -7.93 -13.97
C LYS A 373 -27.59 -7.74 -12.57
N THR A 374 -26.62 -8.55 -12.19
CA THR A 374 -25.94 -8.42 -10.88
C THR A 374 -25.13 -7.13 -10.78
N VAL A 375 -24.43 -6.71 -11.85
CA VAL A 375 -23.75 -5.40 -11.90
C VAL A 375 -24.73 -4.26 -11.63
N ARG A 376 -25.89 -4.29 -12.30
CA ARG A 376 -26.95 -3.30 -12.10
C ARG A 376 -27.49 -3.31 -10.68
N GLU A 377 -27.78 -4.50 -10.14
CA GLU A 377 -28.29 -4.66 -8.78
C GLU A 377 -27.30 -4.12 -7.73
N LEU A 378 -26.00 -4.40 -7.87
CA LEU A 378 -24.96 -3.86 -6.99
C LEU A 378 -24.93 -2.33 -7.00
N ALA A 379 -25.07 -1.73 -8.18
CA ALA A 379 -25.15 -0.28 -8.30
C ALA A 379 -26.43 0.29 -7.66
N GLU A 380 -27.58 -0.36 -7.84
CA GLU A 380 -28.83 0.05 -7.20
C GLU A 380 -28.73 -0.02 -5.67
N ARG A 381 -28.15 -1.10 -5.12
CA ARG A 381 -27.90 -1.23 -3.68
C ARG A 381 -26.99 -0.11 -3.15
N ALA A 382 -25.91 0.22 -3.87
CA ALA A 382 -25.01 1.30 -3.48
C ALA A 382 -25.67 2.69 -3.56
N VAL A 383 -26.53 2.93 -4.56
CA VAL A 383 -27.31 4.17 -4.67
C VAL A 383 -28.27 4.31 -3.50
N LEU A 384 -29.05 3.27 -3.19
CA LEU A 384 -29.96 3.25 -2.03
C LEU A 384 -29.20 3.53 -0.72
N TYR A 385 -28.02 2.94 -0.57
CA TYR A 385 -27.16 3.18 0.58
C TYR A 385 -26.74 4.65 0.66
N LEU A 386 -26.22 5.22 -0.43
CA LEU A 386 -25.85 6.63 -0.48
C LEU A 386 -27.05 7.58 -0.25
N GLU A 387 -28.24 7.22 -0.71
CA GLU A 387 -29.48 7.98 -0.44
C GLU A 387 -29.79 8.00 1.07
N GLU A 388 -29.75 6.86 1.75
CA GLU A 388 -29.96 6.79 3.21
C GLU A 388 -28.88 7.57 3.98
N VAL A 389 -27.61 7.46 3.57
CA VAL A 389 -26.51 8.24 4.17
C VAL A 389 -26.70 9.73 3.94
N LYS A 390 -27.17 10.15 2.76
CA LYS A 390 -27.42 11.55 2.42
C LYS A 390 -28.59 12.12 3.23
N GLU A 391 -29.66 11.35 3.43
CA GLU A 391 -30.82 11.77 4.23
C GLU A 391 -30.45 12.04 5.70
N LYS A 392 -29.54 11.24 6.25
CA LYS A 392 -29.08 11.37 7.65
C LYS A 392 -27.92 12.34 7.83
N GLY A 393 -27.05 12.43 6.83
CA GLY A 393 -25.69 12.97 6.94
C GLY A 393 -24.70 11.92 7.43
N TYR A 394 -23.44 11.99 6.97
CA TYR A 394 -22.43 10.96 7.22
C TYR A 394 -22.19 10.69 8.72
N PHE A 395 -22.05 11.73 9.55
CA PHE A 395 -21.79 11.57 10.98
C PHE A 395 -22.90 10.81 11.70
N ARG A 396 -24.16 11.16 11.42
CA ARG A 396 -25.31 10.45 11.97
C ARG A 396 -25.43 9.02 11.43
N ALA A 397 -25.12 8.80 10.16
CA ALA A 397 -25.07 7.45 9.59
C ALA A 397 -24.05 6.55 10.31
N VAL A 398 -22.87 7.08 10.66
CA VAL A 398 -21.87 6.37 11.45
C VAL A 398 -22.34 6.16 12.90
N GLU A 399 -22.95 7.16 13.54
CA GLU A 399 -23.49 7.06 14.89
C GLU A 399 -24.57 5.97 15.01
N GLU A 400 -25.45 5.90 14.01
CA GLU A 400 -26.51 4.89 13.92
C GLU A 400 -26.00 3.49 13.53
N GLY A 401 -24.70 3.34 13.25
CA GLY A 401 -24.07 2.06 12.96
C GLY A 401 -24.40 1.52 11.58
N MET A 402 -24.53 2.39 10.58
CA MET A 402 -24.81 1.95 9.20
C MET A 402 -23.64 1.18 8.58
N PHE A 403 -22.40 1.57 8.91
CA PHE A 403 -21.18 1.00 8.34
C PHE A 403 -20.66 -0.18 9.17
N VAL A 404 -19.96 -1.11 8.50
CA VAL A 404 -19.41 -2.35 9.07
C VAL A 404 -20.51 -3.28 9.62
N ASP A 405 -21.73 -3.15 9.11
CA ASP A 405 -22.83 -4.09 9.41
C ASP A 405 -22.65 -5.37 8.58
N SER A 406 -23.06 -6.52 9.14
CA SER A 406 -22.88 -7.81 8.48
C SER A 406 -23.97 -8.17 7.45
N GLY A 407 -25.02 -7.36 7.33
CA GLY A 407 -26.11 -7.55 6.37
C GLY A 407 -25.72 -7.25 4.92
N LEU A 408 -26.40 -7.89 3.97
CA LEU A 408 -26.31 -7.51 2.55
C LEU A 408 -27.24 -6.33 2.28
N TYR A 409 -26.72 -5.11 2.40
CA TYR A 409 -27.50 -3.87 2.25
C TYR A 409 -28.50 -3.94 1.07
N PRO A 410 -29.80 -3.64 1.26
CA PRO A 410 -30.39 -2.89 2.39
C PRO A 410 -30.74 -3.71 3.63
N GLU A 411 -30.41 -5.01 3.67
CA GLU A 411 -30.44 -5.76 4.92
C GLU A 411 -29.47 -5.11 5.93
N ARG A 412 -29.89 -5.01 7.19
CA ARG A 412 -29.07 -4.54 8.31
C ARG A 412 -29.30 -5.47 9.51
N ASN A 413 -28.23 -6.04 10.04
CA ASN A 413 -28.28 -6.95 11.18
C ASN A 413 -28.21 -6.22 12.53
N GLY A 414 -27.85 -4.93 12.51
CA GLY A 414 -27.76 -4.08 13.70
C GLY A 414 -26.44 -4.27 14.46
N ASP A 415 -25.44 -4.87 13.82
CA ASP A 415 -24.11 -5.16 14.38
C ASP A 415 -23.01 -4.25 13.80
N GLY A 416 -23.39 -3.23 13.03
CA GLY A 416 -22.47 -2.21 12.54
C GLY A 416 -21.77 -1.41 13.64
N ILE A 417 -20.60 -0.85 13.30
CA ILE A 417 -19.80 -0.06 14.23
C ILE A 417 -20.43 1.31 14.40
N ARG A 418 -20.74 1.65 15.66
CA ARG A 418 -21.23 2.97 16.07
C ARG A 418 -20.08 3.83 16.58
N ARG A 419 -19.97 5.06 16.08
CA ARG A 419 -19.04 6.06 16.60
C ARG A 419 -19.80 7.29 17.05
N ASP A 420 -19.52 7.74 18.27
CA ASP A 420 -20.06 8.98 18.82
C ASP A 420 -19.47 10.20 18.08
N PRO A 421 -20.27 11.09 17.47
CA PRO A 421 -19.80 12.32 16.83
C PRO A 421 -18.97 13.23 17.74
N GLU A 422 -19.27 13.24 19.03
CA GLU A 422 -18.58 14.03 20.05
C GLU A 422 -17.48 13.23 20.78
N GLY A 423 -17.35 11.94 20.46
CA GLY A 423 -16.40 11.01 21.08
C GLY A 423 -15.20 10.64 20.20
N GLY A 424 -14.45 9.63 20.63
CA GLY A 424 -13.27 9.13 19.93
C GLY A 424 -11.97 9.90 20.24
N ILE A 425 -10.85 9.40 19.70
CA ILE A 425 -9.54 10.02 19.90
C ILE A 425 -9.50 11.39 19.21
N GLY A 426 -9.08 12.41 19.94
CA GLY A 426 -9.05 13.79 19.45
C GLY A 426 -10.39 14.52 19.53
N ALA A 427 -11.41 13.96 20.20
CA ALA A 427 -12.63 14.70 20.53
C ALA A 427 -12.32 16.00 21.29
N GLY A 428 -13.04 17.07 20.99
CA GLY A 428 -12.81 18.40 21.59
C GLY A 428 -11.56 19.14 21.11
N SER A 429 -10.81 18.59 20.14
CA SER A 429 -9.61 19.26 19.58
C SER A 429 -9.89 20.19 18.40
N ILE A 430 -11.14 20.23 17.90
CA ILE A 430 -11.53 21.13 16.82
C ILE A 430 -11.68 22.55 17.36
N VAL A 431 -10.99 23.50 16.73
CA VAL A 431 -11.07 24.93 17.04
C VAL A 431 -11.65 25.67 15.84
N LEU A 432 -12.62 26.54 16.09
CA LEU A 432 -13.15 27.43 15.07
C LEU A 432 -12.07 28.44 14.67
N ARG A 433 -11.89 28.64 13.37
CA ARG A 433 -10.98 29.66 12.85
C ARG A 433 -11.59 31.04 13.10
N ASP A 434 -10.84 31.91 13.75
CA ASP A 434 -11.19 33.33 13.85
C ASP A 434 -11.12 34.01 12.49
N LYS A 435 -11.75 35.20 12.40
CA LYS A 435 -11.78 36.01 11.17
C LYS A 435 -10.38 36.47 10.73
N ASP A 436 -9.41 36.47 11.63
CA ASP A 436 -8.02 36.82 11.38
C ASP A 436 -7.10 35.59 11.36
N TYR A 437 -7.64 34.37 11.41
CA TYR A 437 -6.85 33.15 11.28
C TYR A 437 -6.01 33.21 10.00
N MET A 438 -4.71 32.99 10.15
CA MET A 438 -3.76 33.02 9.05
C MET A 438 -2.70 31.94 9.25
N ALA A 439 -2.33 31.29 8.15
CA ALA A 439 -1.23 30.34 8.08
C ALA A 439 -0.32 30.73 6.89
N PRO A 440 0.92 31.20 7.13
CA PRO A 440 1.81 31.71 6.08
C PRO A 440 2.55 30.54 5.40
N VAL A 441 1.81 29.49 5.02
CA VAL A 441 2.39 28.26 4.46
C VAL A 441 1.69 27.89 3.16
N CYS A 442 2.48 27.32 2.25
CA CYS A 442 1.97 26.85 0.99
C CYS A 442 1.19 25.52 1.18
N ASN A 443 0.21 25.27 0.31
CA ASN A 443 -0.67 24.08 0.32
C ASN A 443 -1.59 23.90 1.55
N HIS A 444 -1.90 24.98 2.28
CA HIS A 444 -2.94 24.97 3.31
C HIS A 444 -4.34 24.73 2.74
N PHE A 445 -5.21 24.08 3.51
CA PHE A 445 -6.65 23.97 3.23
C PHE A 445 -7.49 24.77 4.25
N GLY A 446 -8.59 25.36 3.77
CA GLY A 446 -9.54 26.15 4.56
C GLY A 446 -9.28 27.66 4.53
N TYR A 447 -10.07 28.40 5.30
CA TYR A 447 -9.97 29.86 5.40
C TYR A 447 -8.58 30.32 5.82
N ASN A 448 -8.03 31.31 5.13
CA ASN A 448 -6.70 31.86 5.41
C ASN A 448 -6.71 33.36 5.10
N ASN A 449 -6.65 34.21 6.13
CA ASN A 449 -6.70 35.66 5.99
C ASN A 449 -5.34 36.22 5.53
N LEU A 450 -5.01 36.00 4.26
CA LEU A 450 -3.76 36.44 3.64
C LEU A 450 -3.88 37.89 3.14
N PRO A 451 -2.84 38.72 3.30
CA PRO A 451 -2.75 40.03 2.67
C PRO A 451 -2.93 39.96 1.14
N GLU A 452 -3.54 40.99 0.55
CA GLU A 452 -3.65 41.13 -0.89
C GLU A 452 -2.26 41.30 -1.55
N GLY A 453 -2.13 40.86 -2.81
CA GLY A 453 -0.90 41.06 -3.59
C GLY A 453 0.21 40.03 -3.34
N LEU A 454 -0.01 39.00 -2.53
CA LEU A 454 0.95 37.90 -2.37
C LEU A 454 0.95 36.96 -3.58
N ASP A 455 2.14 36.62 -4.09
CA ASP A 455 2.34 35.56 -5.10
C ASP A 455 2.00 34.17 -4.55
N LYS A 456 2.44 33.90 -3.30
CA LYS A 456 2.15 32.66 -2.57
C LYS A 456 2.02 32.94 -1.08
N PRO A 457 1.22 32.16 -0.33
CA PRO A 457 1.00 32.37 1.10
C PRO A 457 2.31 32.43 1.89
N CYS A 458 3.27 31.58 1.51
CA CYS A 458 4.54 31.47 2.21
C CYS A 458 5.56 32.58 1.87
N SER A 459 5.22 33.55 1.01
CA SER A 459 6.05 34.76 0.81
C SER A 459 6.18 35.62 2.07
N LEU A 460 5.24 35.50 3.02
CA LEU A 460 5.30 36.20 4.31
C LEU A 460 6.45 35.74 5.23
N ILE A 461 7.06 34.60 4.94
CA ILE A 461 8.13 33.98 5.73
C ILE A 461 9.32 33.57 4.86
N ASP A 462 9.46 34.21 3.69
CA ASP A 462 10.51 33.91 2.70
C ASP A 462 10.54 32.44 2.25
N GLY A 463 9.35 31.84 2.10
CA GLY A 463 9.15 30.44 1.71
C GLY A 463 9.00 29.50 2.91
N CYS A 464 8.02 28.57 2.85
CA CYS A 464 7.94 27.46 3.81
C CYS A 464 8.83 26.29 3.34
N THR A 465 8.94 25.22 4.12
CA THR A 465 9.76 24.03 3.81
C THR A 465 9.43 23.37 2.48
N LEU A 466 8.19 23.50 1.99
CA LEU A 466 7.78 22.99 0.67
C LEU A 466 8.36 23.81 -0.49
N CYS A 467 8.72 25.07 -0.26
CA CYS A 467 9.37 25.95 -1.24
C CYS A 467 10.88 26.11 -1.00
N ASP A 468 11.32 25.97 0.25
CA ASP A 468 12.71 26.07 0.68
C ASP A 468 13.07 24.89 1.58
N PRO A 469 13.59 23.79 1.02
CA PRO A 469 13.95 22.59 1.76
C PRO A 469 15.04 22.79 2.83
N GLU A 470 15.80 23.89 2.78
CA GLU A 470 16.85 24.17 3.77
C GLU A 470 16.27 24.56 5.14
N LYS A 471 14.97 24.90 5.19
CA LYS A 471 14.25 25.16 6.44
C LYS A 471 13.78 23.89 7.16
N ILE A 472 13.95 22.70 6.55
CA ILE A 472 13.56 21.44 7.18
C ILE A 472 14.52 21.14 8.33
N VAL A 473 13.96 20.99 9.53
CA VAL A 473 14.71 20.52 10.70
C VAL A 473 14.86 19.00 10.61
N TYR A 474 16.10 18.53 10.62
CA TYR A 474 16.42 17.10 10.67
C TYR A 474 16.83 16.73 12.09
N ILE A 475 16.16 15.71 12.64
CA ILE A 475 16.47 15.12 13.95
C ILE A 475 17.01 13.72 13.67
N ASP A 476 18.24 13.44 14.13
CA ASP A 476 18.89 12.17 13.82
C ASP A 476 18.36 11.01 14.67
N GLU A 477 18.52 11.07 15.99
CA GLU A 477 17.98 10.09 16.94
C GLU A 477 17.51 10.81 18.20
N LEU A 478 16.46 10.29 18.82
CA LEU A 478 16.01 10.72 20.16
C LEU A 478 16.34 9.68 21.24
N ASP A 479 16.37 8.40 20.87
CA ASP A 479 16.68 7.30 21.77
C ASP A 479 18.09 6.74 21.47
N PRO A 480 19.05 6.84 22.41
CA PRO A 480 20.42 6.35 22.21
C PRO A 480 20.56 4.82 22.27
N GLU A 481 19.53 4.11 22.75
CA GLU A 481 19.54 2.66 22.94
C GLU A 481 18.72 1.93 21.87
N ASP A 482 17.56 2.48 21.49
CA ASP A 482 16.72 1.93 20.41
C ASP A 482 16.87 2.72 19.10
N ASN A 483 17.92 2.39 18.35
CA ASN A 483 18.20 2.97 17.05
C ASN A 483 18.97 2.01 16.13
N VAL A 484 19.00 2.34 14.84
CA VAL A 484 19.64 1.56 13.79
C VAL A 484 21.13 1.33 14.03
N GLU A 485 21.86 2.29 14.62
CA GLU A 485 23.30 2.14 14.86
C GLU A 485 23.57 1.05 15.90
N ARG A 486 22.78 1.02 16.98
CA ARG A 486 22.83 -0.04 18.00
C ARG A 486 22.45 -1.39 17.43
N ARG A 487 21.38 -1.44 16.64
CA ARG A 487 20.86 -2.68 16.04
C ARG A 487 21.81 -3.26 14.98
N TYR A 488 22.40 -2.41 14.14
CA TYR A 488 23.20 -2.84 12.99
C TYR A 488 24.69 -3.05 13.29
N ALA A 489 25.25 -2.45 14.33
CA ALA A 489 26.66 -2.63 14.72
C ALA A 489 27.11 -4.11 14.84
N PRO A 490 26.40 -5.01 15.55
CA PRO A 490 26.79 -6.42 15.61
C PRO A 490 26.70 -7.10 14.25
N VAL A 491 25.65 -6.80 13.47
CA VAL A 491 25.45 -7.35 12.11
C VAL A 491 26.60 -6.94 11.18
N ALA A 492 27.00 -5.67 11.20
CA ALA A 492 28.09 -5.16 10.38
C ALA A 492 29.41 -5.88 10.68
N LYS A 493 29.67 -6.18 11.96
CA LYS A 493 30.85 -6.95 12.37
C LYS A 493 30.83 -8.38 11.82
N GLU A 494 29.70 -9.07 11.97
CA GLU A 494 29.54 -10.44 11.45
C GLU A 494 29.73 -10.50 9.92
N LEU A 495 29.15 -9.53 9.19
CA LEU A 495 29.29 -9.43 7.75
C LEU A 495 30.74 -9.15 7.32
N ALA A 496 31.47 -8.31 8.08
CA ALA A 496 32.88 -8.03 7.82
C ALA A 496 33.79 -9.24 8.06
N GLU A 497 33.43 -10.11 9.01
CA GLU A 497 34.11 -11.38 9.28
C GLU A 497 33.76 -12.49 8.26
N GLY A 498 32.85 -12.21 7.32
CA GLY A 498 32.40 -13.18 6.32
C GLY A 498 31.50 -14.28 6.88
N LEU A 499 30.91 -14.07 8.06
CA LEU A 499 29.95 -15.00 8.65
C LEU A 499 28.66 -14.98 7.84
N ILE A 500 28.12 -16.18 7.58
CA ILE A 500 26.89 -16.37 6.82
C ILE A 500 25.98 -17.30 7.61
N ARG A 501 24.75 -16.83 7.85
CA ARG A 501 23.66 -17.64 8.38
C ARG A 501 22.44 -17.53 7.45
N PRO A 502 21.54 -18.53 7.44
CA PRO A 502 20.23 -18.36 6.85
C PRO A 502 19.52 -17.15 7.47
N GLU A 503 18.71 -16.48 6.67
CA GLU A 503 17.86 -15.40 7.12
C GLU A 503 16.54 -15.40 6.38
N VAL A 504 15.51 -14.90 7.04
CA VAL A 504 14.16 -14.85 6.46
C VAL A 504 13.62 -13.43 6.38
N GLN A 505 14.03 -12.54 7.29
CA GLN A 505 13.65 -11.14 7.25
C GLN A 505 14.72 -10.17 7.75
N TRP A 506 15.55 -10.58 8.71
CA TRP A 506 16.57 -9.73 9.34
C TRP A 506 17.94 -10.36 9.17
N ALA A 507 18.98 -9.52 9.10
CA ALA A 507 20.32 -10.00 8.84
C ALA A 507 20.75 -11.10 9.83
N ASN A 508 21.11 -12.27 9.30
CA ASN A 508 21.58 -13.42 10.09
C ASN A 508 20.61 -13.93 11.18
N ASP A 509 19.29 -13.77 11.02
CA ASP A 509 18.28 -14.20 12.01
C ASP A 509 18.26 -15.73 12.27
N GLY A 510 18.83 -16.53 11.37
CA GLY A 510 19.04 -17.97 11.55
C GLY A 510 17.80 -18.84 11.30
N TYR A 511 16.69 -18.25 10.87
CA TYR A 511 15.46 -19.03 10.63
C TYR A 511 15.54 -19.85 9.34
N LEU A 512 14.89 -21.01 9.38
CA LEU A 512 14.73 -21.94 8.27
C LEU A 512 13.28 -22.46 8.25
N THR A 513 12.80 -22.90 7.09
CA THR A 513 11.55 -23.69 6.99
C THR A 513 11.89 -25.14 6.72
N LEU A 514 11.28 -26.04 7.50
CA LEU A 514 11.32 -27.48 7.26
C LEU A 514 9.93 -27.97 6.86
N THR A 515 9.84 -28.79 5.81
CA THR A 515 8.59 -29.42 5.38
C THR A 515 8.76 -30.93 5.39
N LEU A 516 7.91 -31.64 6.12
CA LEU A 516 7.97 -33.09 6.32
C LEU A 516 6.59 -33.70 6.06
N PHE A 517 6.59 -34.95 5.61
CA PHE A 517 5.41 -35.81 5.66
C PHE A 517 5.66 -36.90 6.71
N ILE A 518 4.77 -36.99 7.69
CA ILE A 518 4.81 -38.02 8.74
C ILE A 518 3.51 -38.81 8.63
N ALA A 519 3.62 -40.12 8.39
CA ALA A 519 2.50 -41.02 8.14
C ALA A 519 1.73 -41.40 9.42
N GLU A 520 1.26 -40.39 10.16
CA GLU A 520 0.54 -40.51 11.43
C GLU A 520 -0.63 -39.50 11.47
N SER A 521 -1.47 -39.57 12.50
CA SER A 521 -2.50 -38.54 12.72
C SER A 521 -1.89 -37.14 12.87
N GLU A 522 -2.62 -36.09 12.46
CA GLU A 522 -2.15 -34.70 12.49
C GLU A 522 -1.50 -34.30 13.82
N ARG A 523 -2.16 -34.62 14.94
CA ARG A 523 -1.64 -34.35 16.29
C ARG A 523 -0.33 -35.07 16.57
N VAL A 524 -0.22 -36.36 16.20
CA VAL A 524 1.02 -37.13 16.42
C VAL A 524 2.14 -36.61 15.51
N ALA A 525 1.82 -36.32 14.25
CA ALA A 525 2.74 -35.73 13.29
C ALA A 525 3.28 -34.38 13.76
N GLU A 526 2.45 -33.51 14.35
CA GLU A 526 2.85 -32.22 14.92
C GLU A 526 3.93 -32.40 16.00
N TYR A 527 3.67 -33.20 17.04
CA TYR A 527 4.63 -33.43 18.11
C TYR A 527 5.89 -34.18 17.63
N ALA A 528 5.74 -35.12 16.69
CA ALA A 528 6.88 -35.81 16.10
C ALA A 528 7.75 -34.84 15.28
N ALA A 529 7.16 -33.93 14.52
CA ALA A 529 7.88 -32.91 13.75
C ALA A 529 8.64 -31.95 14.69
N LEU A 530 8.05 -31.53 15.81
CA LEU A 530 8.73 -30.69 16.81
C LEU A 530 9.94 -31.40 17.43
N GLU A 531 9.82 -32.69 17.76
CA GLU A 531 10.94 -33.46 18.31
C GLU A 531 12.02 -33.75 17.25
N MET A 532 11.64 -33.96 15.99
CA MET A 532 12.59 -34.06 14.87
C MET A 532 13.34 -32.74 14.68
N ALA A 533 12.65 -31.61 14.68
CA ALA A 533 13.26 -30.29 14.58
C ALA A 533 14.25 -30.04 15.74
N ARG A 534 13.85 -30.31 16.99
CA ARG A 534 14.74 -30.19 18.17
C ARG A 534 16.03 -31.01 18.01
N LYS A 535 15.96 -32.18 17.38
CA LYS A 535 17.13 -33.05 17.16
C LYS A 535 18.02 -32.62 16.01
N LEU A 536 17.52 -31.81 15.08
CA LEU A 536 18.30 -31.26 13.97
C LEU A 536 19.17 -30.07 14.40
N GLY A 537 18.89 -29.48 15.56
CA GLY A 537 19.50 -28.24 16.05
C GLY A 537 18.72 -27.03 15.58
#